data_AF-A0A7Y4R5F1-F1
#
_entry.id   AF-A0A7Y4R5F1-F1
#
_cell.length_a   1.000
_cell.length_b   1.000
_cell.length_c   1.000
_cell.angle_alpha   90.00
_cell.angle_beta   90.00
_cell.angle_gamma   90.00
#
_symmetry.space_group_name_H-M   'P 1'
#
loop_
_entity.id
_entity.type
_entity.pdbx_description
1 polymer ?
#
loop_
_entity_poly.entity_id
_entity_poly.type
_entity_poly.pdbx_seq_one_letter_code
_entity_poly.pdbx_strand_id
1 'polypeptide(L)'
;MKTKVSLLPKAEEDLKEIIDYIAVDRPMVAAKIISRFESAFERLERNPLIGNRSKESRLRVLGYRFLVVSSYIIFYKVQPKFVFYLPDTPWSP
;
A
#
# COMPACT_ATOMS: atom_id res chain seq x y z
N MET A 1 11.74 5.62 -12.96
CA MET A 1 11.89 5.18 -11.55
C MET A 1 10.70 4.30 -11.19
N LYS A 2 10.91 3.05 -10.80
CA LYS A 2 9.85 2.24 -10.17
C LYS A 2 9.75 2.64 -8.70
N THR A 3 8.56 3.00 -8.24
CA THR A 3 8.30 3.19 -6.82
C THR A 3 7.98 1.82 -6.25
N LYS A 4 8.67 1.38 -5.18
CA LYS A 4 8.35 0.08 -4.55
C LYS A 4 7.13 0.27 -3.65
N VAL A 5 6.17 -0.65 -3.72
CA VAL A 5 5.07 -0.71 -2.74
C VAL A 5 5.58 -1.43 -1.50
N SER A 6 5.44 -0.79 -0.34
CA SER A 6 5.71 -1.40 0.97
C SER A 6 4.42 -1.45 1.76
N LEU A 7 4.04 -2.64 2.21
CA LEU A 7 2.91 -2.84 3.12
C LEU A 7 3.35 -2.52 4.54
N LEU A 8 2.48 -1.85 5.29
CA LEU A 8 2.65 -1.74 6.74
C LEU A 8 2.32 -3.10 7.37
N PRO A 9 2.93 -3.47 8.51
CA PRO A 9 2.66 -4.75 9.16
C PRO A 9 1.17 -5.01 9.39
N LYS A 10 0.43 -3.98 9.82
CA LYS A 10 -1.03 -4.05 9.97
C LYS A 10 -1.78 -4.31 8.66
N ALA A 11 -1.33 -3.73 7.56
CA ALA A 11 -1.96 -3.95 6.26
C ALA A 11 -1.66 -5.35 5.69
N GLU A 12 -0.51 -5.93 6.03
CA GLU A 12 -0.17 -7.31 5.70
C GLU A 12 -1.02 -8.31 6.49
N GLU A 13 -1.20 -8.06 7.79
CA GLU A 13 -2.10 -8.83 8.65
C GLU A 13 -3.55 -8.77 8.17
N ASP A 14 -4.09 -7.56 7.92
CA ASP A 14 -5.43 -7.36 7.39
C ASP A 14 -5.64 -8.13 6.06
N LEU A 15 -4.66 -8.07 5.14
CA LEU A 15 -4.73 -8.78 3.87
C LEU A 15 -4.73 -10.30 4.09
N LYS A 16 -3.88 -10.79 4.98
CA LYS A 16 -3.83 -12.21 5.31
C LYS A 16 -5.14 -12.71 5.91
N GLU A 17 -5.72 -11.99 6.87
CA GLU A 17 -7.00 -12.35 7.49
C GLU A 17 -8.13 -12.42 6.46
N ILE A 18 -8.20 -11.46 5.53
CA ILE A 18 -9.18 -11.47 4.44
C ILE A 18 -9.03 -12.71 3.56
N ILE A 19 -7.79 -13.04 3.19
CA ILE A 19 -7.51 -14.20 2.33
C ILE A 19 -7.83 -15.50 3.05
N ASP A 20 -7.38 -15.65 4.30
CA ASP A 20 -7.59 -16.85 5.11
C ASP A 20 -9.09 -17.06 5.36
N TYR A 21 -9.84 -16.01 5.69
CA TYR A 21 -11.29 -16.08 5.86
C TYR A 21 -12.01 -16.62 4.62
N ILE A 22 -11.62 -16.16 3.43
CA ILE A 22 -12.25 -16.57 2.17
C ILE A 22 -11.78 -17.96 1.75
N ALA A 23 -10.53 -18.31 2.04
CA ALA A 23 -9.95 -19.59 1.66
C ALA A 23 -10.61 -20.78 2.34
N VAL A 24 -11.22 -20.58 3.53
CA VAL A 24 -11.96 -21.62 4.26
C VAL A 24 -13.14 -22.17 3.45
N ASP A 25 -13.92 -21.30 2.79
CA ASP A 25 -15.10 -21.70 1.99
C ASP A 25 -14.78 -21.75 0.48
N ARG A 26 -13.93 -20.83 0.00
CA ARG A 26 -13.75 -20.55 -1.43
C ARG A 26 -12.27 -20.29 -1.79
N PRO A 27 -11.41 -21.31 -1.76
CA PRO A 27 -9.97 -21.15 -2.03
C PRO A 27 -9.68 -20.59 -3.43
N MET A 28 -10.48 -20.94 -4.44
CA MET A 28 -10.33 -20.37 -5.79
C MET A 28 -10.62 -18.87 -5.83
N VAL A 29 -11.54 -18.38 -4.98
CA VAL A 29 -11.85 -16.95 -4.89
C VAL A 29 -10.72 -16.22 -4.16
N ALA A 30 -10.18 -16.81 -3.09
CA ALA A 30 -9.02 -16.28 -2.38
C ALA A 30 -7.82 -16.08 -3.33
N ALA A 31 -7.50 -17.08 -4.16
CA ALA A 31 -6.43 -16.97 -5.16
C ALA A 31 -6.66 -15.83 -6.18
N LYS A 32 -7.92 -15.65 -6.62
CA LYS A 32 -8.27 -14.52 -7.51
C LYS A 32 -8.10 -13.16 -6.82
N ILE A 33 -8.39 -13.07 -5.52
CA ILE A 33 -8.21 -11.84 -4.77
C ILE A 33 -6.71 -11.53 -4.64
N ILE A 34 -5.87 -12.50 -4.29
CA ILE A 34 -4.41 -12.32 -4.24
C ILE A 34 -3.89 -11.73 -5.56
N SER A 35 -4.24 -12.35 -6.69
CA SER A 35 -3.81 -11.88 -8.01
C SER A 35 -4.30 -10.44 -8.33
N ARG A 36 -5.50 -10.06 -7.86
CA ARG A 36 -6.03 -8.70 -8.01
C ARG A 36 -5.23 -7.69 -7.19
N PHE A 37 -4.83 -8.04 -5.97
CA PHE A 37 -3.99 -7.19 -5.14
C PHE A 37 -2.58 -7.04 -5.72
N GLU A 38 -1.95 -8.12 -6.19
CA GLU A 38 -0.65 -8.06 -6.87
C GLU A 38 -0.69 -7.14 -8.10
N SER A 39 -1.69 -7.30 -8.96
CA SER A 39 -1.87 -6.43 -10.12
C SER A 39 -2.10 -4.96 -9.72
N ALA A 40 -2.81 -4.72 -8.62
CA ALA A 40 -3.00 -3.38 -8.08
C ALA A 40 -1.67 -2.78 -7.57
N PHE A 41 -0.85 -3.56 -6.86
CA PHE A 41 0.46 -3.11 -6.40
C PHE A 41 1.37 -2.78 -7.58
N GLU A 42 1.45 -3.64 -8.60
CA GLU A 42 2.22 -3.32 -9.81
C GLU A 42 1.77 -2.02 -10.49
N ARG A 43 0.45 -1.78 -10.54
CA ARG A 43 -0.10 -0.53 -11.09
C ARG A 43 0.29 0.67 -10.25
N LEU A 44 0.32 0.53 -8.92
CA LEU A 44 0.79 1.57 -8.00
C LEU A 44 2.30 1.82 -8.15
N GLU A 45 3.11 0.79 -8.38
CA GLU A 45 4.54 0.93 -8.61
C GLU A 45 4.86 1.69 -9.91
N ARG A 46 4.05 1.45 -10.95
CA ARG A 46 4.16 2.12 -12.26
C ARG A 46 3.56 3.53 -12.25
N ASN A 47 2.42 3.70 -11.58
CA ASN A 47 1.71 4.97 -11.50
C ASN A 47 1.14 5.20 -10.08
N PRO A 48 1.94 5.72 -9.16
CA PRO A 48 1.53 5.92 -7.76
C PRO A 48 0.40 6.96 -7.60
N LEU A 49 0.08 7.74 -8.65
CA LEU A 49 -0.96 8.77 -8.62
C LEU A 49 -2.32 8.27 -9.13
N ILE A 50 -2.44 7.00 -9.52
CA ILE A 50 -3.67 6.40 -10.06
C ILE A 50 -4.83 6.35 -9.07
N GLY A 51 -4.55 6.33 -7.76
CA GLY A 51 -5.56 6.34 -6.72
C GLY A 51 -6.24 7.70 -6.59
N ASN A 52 -7.55 7.65 -6.33
CA ASN A 52 -8.37 8.83 -6.14
C ASN A 52 -8.01 9.54 -4.83
N ARG A 53 -8.13 10.87 -4.84
CA ARG A 53 -8.01 11.67 -3.61
C ARG A 53 -9.30 11.51 -2.82
N SER A 54 -9.20 11.20 -1.53
CA SER A 54 -10.38 11.11 -0.65
C SER A 54 -11.17 12.41 -0.67
N LYS A 55 -12.51 12.30 -0.67
CA LYS A 55 -13.41 13.45 -0.53
C LYS A 55 -13.39 14.01 0.90
N GLU A 56 -12.98 13.21 1.89
CA GLU A 56 -12.77 13.68 3.25
C GLU A 56 -11.56 14.61 3.36
N SER A 57 -11.79 15.82 3.87
CA SER A 57 -10.74 16.83 4.07
C SER A 57 -9.57 16.31 4.90
N ARG A 58 -9.80 15.51 5.95
CA ARG A 58 -8.71 15.00 6.82
C ARG A 58 -7.75 14.08 6.06
N LEU A 59 -8.28 13.08 5.34
CA LEU A 59 -7.48 12.16 4.53
C LEU A 59 -6.77 12.87 3.37
N ARG A 60 -7.44 13.88 2.78
CA ARG A 60 -6.86 14.70 1.72
C ARG A 60 -5.69 15.55 2.21
N VAL A 61 -5.80 16.18 3.38
CA VAL A 61 -4.74 16.98 4.00
C VAL A 61 -3.54 16.11 4.38
N LEU A 62 -3.77 14.90 4.85
CA LEU A 62 -2.71 13.96 5.21
C LEU A 62 -2.01 13.32 3.99
N GLY A 63 -2.51 13.56 2.78
CA GLY A 63 -1.94 13.06 1.52
C GLY A 63 -2.28 11.60 1.22
N TYR A 64 -3.32 11.05 1.86
CA TYR A 64 -3.79 9.70 1.58
C TYR A 64 -4.58 9.63 0.28
N ARG A 65 -4.39 8.52 -0.42
CA ARG A 65 -5.10 8.11 -1.61
C ARG A 65 -5.76 6.78 -1.35
N PHE A 66 -6.78 6.48 -2.13
CA PHE A 66 -7.42 5.18 -2.09
C PHE A 66 -7.55 4.61 -3.50
N LEU A 67 -7.44 3.29 -3.58
CA LEU A 67 -7.65 2.52 -4.80
C LEU A 67 -8.65 1.41 -4.51
N VAL A 68 -9.72 1.35 -5.31
CA VAL A 68 -10.71 0.27 -5.21
C VAL A 68 -10.21 -0.93 -6.00
N VAL A 69 -10.12 -2.08 -5.34
CA VAL A 69 -9.70 -3.36 -5.93
C VAL A 69 -10.80 -4.38 -5.66
N SER A 70 -11.61 -4.64 -6.68
CA SER A 70 -12.82 -5.46 -6.57
C SER A 70 -13.76 -4.90 -5.48
N SER A 71 -13.93 -5.60 -4.36
CA SER A 71 -14.76 -5.17 -3.22
C SER A 71 -13.96 -4.58 -2.05
N TYR A 72 -12.65 -4.39 -2.21
CA TYR A 72 -11.74 -3.90 -1.18
C TYR A 72 -11.19 -2.52 -1.52
N ILE A 73 -10.79 -1.78 -0.48
CA ILE A 73 -10.21 -0.45 -0.62
C ILE A 73 -8.78 -0.48 -0.07
N ILE A 74 -7.82 -0.13 -0.91
CA ILE A 74 -6.41 0.05 -0.50
C ILE A 74 -6.21 1.51 -0.16
N PHE A 75 -5.94 1.83 1.10
CA PHE A 75 -5.47 3.15 1.51
C PHE A 75 -3.95 3.21 1.45
N TYR A 76 -3.42 4.22 0.77
CA TYR A 76 -1.97 4.37 0.61
C TYR A 76 -1.54 5.83 0.56
N LYS A 77 -0.26 6.08 0.83
CA LYS A 77 0.37 7.40 0.75
C LYS A 77 1.67 7.28 -0.04
N VAL A 78 1.92 8.24 -0.91
CA VAL A 78 3.20 8.31 -1.65
C VAL A 78 4.18 9.06 -0.76
N GLN A 79 5.22 8.36 -0.29
CA GLN A 79 6.31 8.98 0.48
C GLN A 79 7.50 9.30 -0.44
N PRO A 80 8.11 10.49 -0.32
CA PRO A 80 9.40 10.77 -0.93
C PRO A 80 10.45 9.79 -0.41
N LYS A 81 11.39 9.40 -1.26
CA LYS A 81 12.62 8.71 -0.81
C LYS A 81 13.43 9.73 -0.01
N PHE A 82 13.40 9.65 1.31
CA PHE A 82 14.31 10.41 2.15
C PHE A 82 15.68 9.73 2.13
N VAL A 83 16.67 10.42 1.58
CA VAL A 83 18.07 10.03 1.73
C VAL A 83 18.59 10.77 2.94
N PHE A 84 18.81 10.05 4.04
CA PHE A 84 19.48 10.62 5.20
C PHE A 84 20.98 10.73 4.86
N TYR A 85 21.47 11.95 4.73
CA TYR A 85 22.91 12.19 4.82
C TYR A 85 23.25 12.12 6.31
N LEU A 86 23.93 11.04 6.72
CA LEU A 86 24.62 11.03 8.00
C LEU A 86 25.90 11.84 7.78
N PRO A 87 26.04 13.07 8.31
CA PRO A 87 27.35 13.69 8.34
C PRO A 87 28.26 12.78 9.16
N ASP A 88 29.41 12.40 8.57
CA ASP A 88 30.50 11.75 9.30
C ASP A 88 30.70 12.53 10.60
N THR A 89 30.40 11.89 11.73
CA THR A 89 30.40 12.53 13.05
C THR A 89 31.80 13.04 13.35
N PRO A 90 32.03 14.36 13.44
CA PRO A 90 33.26 14.88 13.97
C PRO A 90 33.05 15.12 15.46
N TRP A 91 33.84 14.45 16.30
CA TRP A 91 33.98 14.66 17.75
C TRP A 91 32.92 14.03 18.67
N SER A 92 33.33 12.96 19.35
CA SER A 92 33.00 12.75 20.77
C SER A 92 33.95 13.61 21.61
N PRO A 93 33.44 14.43 22.56
CA PRO A 93 34.25 15.04 23.61
C PRO A 93 34.77 14.01 24.62
#